data_AF-A0A5C3NXH6-F1
#
_entry.id   AF-A0A5C3NXH6-F1
#
_cell.length_a   1.000
_cell.length_b   1.000
_cell.length_c   1.000
_cell.angle_alpha   90.00
_cell.angle_beta   90.00
_cell.angle_gamma   90.00
#
_symmetry.space_group_name_H-M   'P 1'
#
loop_
_entity.id
_entity.type
_entity.pdbx_description
1 polymer ?
#
loop_
_entity_poly.entity_id
_entity_poly.type
_entity_poly.pdbx_seq_one_letter_code
_entity_poly.pdbx_strand_id
1 'polypeptide(L)'
;MTPVYHLSEIAKKRHADTFIWWPSVRAPIIACYNSQLTGHVQASTICNWIKVATGTQTKVQLMSATGNHVKIHHMGILQYQLQILKPQPSSPLPIIEDHELLLPGDYVCVFEGAAGTRPHVTYNRASRVSLASARQFYLTRLSVDCRKIPVELIQQKDSTTNGSKRCILTGTSEPADIVTEWIFPPALSHQIPRTAADVGIPVPAKKQRDLGQLEYTTPSNLIVMRKELYELFQDNAFSIDVDDGFKVYRFNQSAVNAAGLPKQLEGVDQLKEMVPFLRAHFHWTLSINFLGGAIENEFDMNTIRQFRERMGLNGDPDSELAAPEDQGWDSLMGQDAKKLMEEGAWKDIVY
;
A
#
# COMPACT_ATOMS: atom_id res chain seq x y z
N MET A 1 -23.13 11.52 -2.75
CA MET A 1 -23.15 10.06 -2.98
C MET A 1 -21.71 9.62 -3.20
N THR A 2 -21.26 8.56 -2.52
CA THR A 2 -19.90 8.04 -2.70
C THR A 2 -19.76 7.42 -4.10
N PRO A 3 -18.72 7.79 -4.88
CA PRO A 3 -18.47 7.16 -6.17
C PRO A 3 -18.27 5.64 -6.06
N VAL A 4 -18.76 4.88 -7.05
CA VAL A 4 -18.66 3.40 -7.05
C VAL A 4 -17.20 2.92 -7.01
N TYR A 5 -16.28 3.62 -7.69
CA TYR A 5 -14.86 3.29 -7.66
C TYR A 5 -14.21 3.40 -6.26
N HIS A 6 -14.85 4.08 -5.31
CA HIS A 6 -14.40 4.12 -3.90
C HIS A 6 -14.97 2.97 -3.04
N LEU A 7 -15.85 2.14 -3.60
CA LEU A 7 -16.59 1.11 -2.85
C LEU A 7 -15.93 -0.27 -2.86
N SER A 8 -14.62 -0.35 -3.14
CA SER A 8 -13.89 -1.61 -2.99
C SER A 8 -13.88 -2.08 -1.54
N GLU A 9 -13.92 -3.38 -1.31
CA GLU A 9 -13.77 -3.98 0.03
C GLU A 9 -12.48 -3.54 0.71
N ILE A 10 -11.39 -3.35 -0.05
CA ILE A 10 -10.15 -2.77 0.49
C ILE A 10 -10.37 -1.35 1.01
N ALA A 11 -10.99 -0.47 0.22
CA ALA A 11 -11.25 0.91 0.62
C ALA A 11 -12.21 0.99 1.81
N LYS A 12 -13.29 0.19 1.80
CA LYS A 12 -14.24 0.07 2.92
C LYS A 12 -13.57 -0.38 4.20
N LYS A 13 -12.75 -1.45 4.15
CA LYS A 13 -12.04 -1.98 5.31
C LYS A 13 -11.10 -0.94 5.94
N ARG A 14 -10.49 -0.09 5.12
CA ARG A 14 -9.62 1.00 5.58
C ARG A 14 -10.39 2.23 6.04
N HIS A 15 -11.69 2.32 5.76
CA HIS A 15 -12.45 3.57 5.81
C HIS A 15 -11.73 4.68 5.04
N ALA A 16 -11.27 4.35 3.83
CA ALA A 16 -10.44 5.26 3.05
C ALA A 16 -11.23 6.49 2.59
N ASP A 17 -10.59 7.64 2.72
CA ASP A 17 -11.10 8.96 2.33
C ASP A 17 -10.14 9.70 1.37
N THR A 18 -8.93 9.16 1.18
CA THR A 18 -7.95 9.64 0.21
C THR A 18 -7.59 8.54 -0.79
N PHE A 19 -7.65 8.86 -2.09
CA PHE A 19 -7.46 7.92 -3.19
C PHE A 19 -6.42 8.43 -4.18
N ILE A 20 -5.48 7.57 -4.56
CA ILE A 20 -4.41 7.90 -5.49
C ILE A 20 -4.58 7.11 -6.78
N TRP A 21 -4.76 7.83 -7.88
CA TRP A 21 -4.97 7.33 -9.23
C TRP A 21 -3.66 7.22 -9.99
N TRP A 22 -3.52 6.13 -10.74
CA TRP A 22 -2.40 5.94 -11.63
C TRP A 22 -2.78 6.26 -13.07
N PRO A 23 -2.04 7.14 -13.77
CA PRO A 23 -2.29 7.44 -15.16
C PRO A 23 -1.81 6.29 -16.06
N SER A 24 -2.55 5.19 -16.12
CA SER A 24 -2.39 4.11 -17.11
C SER A 24 -3.64 3.97 -18.00
N VAL A 25 -3.53 3.18 -19.07
CA VAL A 25 -4.64 2.99 -20.04
C VAL A 25 -5.93 2.54 -19.36
N ARG A 26 -5.79 1.62 -18.39
CA ARG A 26 -6.76 1.36 -17.34
C ARG A 26 -6.22 2.14 -16.16
N ALA A 27 -6.89 3.16 -15.65
CA ALA A 27 -6.32 4.06 -14.65
C ALA A 27 -6.80 3.64 -13.26
N PRO A 28 -6.27 2.55 -12.66
CA PRO A 28 -6.78 2.11 -11.37
C PRO A 28 -6.36 3.11 -10.28
N ILE A 29 -7.18 3.16 -9.24
CA ILE A 29 -6.74 3.56 -7.92
C ILE A 29 -5.61 2.59 -7.50
N ILE A 30 -4.39 3.11 -7.36
CA ILE A 30 -3.24 2.32 -6.91
C ILE A 30 -3.05 2.32 -5.41
N ALA A 31 -3.60 3.32 -4.73
CA ALA A 31 -3.53 3.41 -3.29
C ALA A 31 -4.76 4.13 -2.73
N CYS A 32 -5.14 3.74 -1.53
CA CYS A 32 -6.15 4.43 -0.73
C CYS A 32 -5.82 4.26 0.75
N TYR A 33 -6.10 5.30 1.54
CA TYR A 33 -5.85 5.31 2.98
C TYR A 33 -6.85 6.21 3.70
N ASN A 34 -6.88 6.10 5.03
CA ASN A 34 -7.68 6.94 5.91
C ASN A 34 -6.80 8.04 6.49
N SER A 35 -7.05 9.28 6.07
CA SER A 35 -6.30 10.47 6.47
C SER A 35 -6.43 10.77 7.98
N GLN A 36 -7.55 10.42 8.60
CA GLN A 36 -7.78 10.64 10.04
C GLN A 36 -6.91 9.72 10.91
N LEU A 37 -6.73 8.47 10.50
CA LEU A 37 -5.86 7.51 11.21
C LEU A 37 -4.38 7.80 10.96
N THR A 38 -4.05 8.12 9.72
CA THR A 38 -2.67 8.32 9.25
C THR A 38 -2.08 9.65 9.74
N GLY A 39 -2.96 10.62 10.01
CA GLY A 39 -2.61 11.99 10.35
C GLY A 39 -2.33 12.84 9.11
N HIS A 40 -1.88 14.08 9.33
CA HIS A 40 -1.54 14.98 8.23
C HIS A 40 -0.28 14.49 7.50
N VAL A 41 -0.45 14.15 6.22
CA VAL A 41 0.62 13.66 5.34
C VAL A 41 0.87 14.70 4.25
N GLN A 42 2.14 15.01 4.00
CA GLN A 42 2.54 15.92 2.93
C GLN A 42 2.52 15.21 1.57
N ALA A 43 2.37 15.97 0.49
CA ALA A 43 2.43 15.44 -0.86
C ALA A 43 3.74 14.69 -1.13
N SER A 44 4.88 15.24 -0.70
CA SER A 44 6.19 14.60 -0.82
C SER A 44 6.28 13.26 -0.10
N THR A 45 5.66 13.14 1.09
CA THR A 45 5.58 11.87 1.82
C THR A 45 4.82 10.82 1.01
N ILE A 46 3.65 11.15 0.44
CA ILE A 46 2.90 10.20 -0.39
C ILE A 46 3.67 9.83 -1.65
N CYS A 47 4.34 10.78 -2.30
CA CYS A 47 5.23 10.50 -3.42
C CYS A 47 6.34 9.52 -3.01
N ASN A 48 6.91 9.67 -1.82
CA ASN A 48 7.90 8.75 -1.28
C ASN A 48 7.31 7.35 -1.00
N TRP A 49 6.11 7.28 -0.44
CA TRP A 49 5.43 6.00 -0.19
C TRP A 49 5.17 5.24 -1.48
N ILE A 50 4.77 5.94 -2.55
CA ILE A 50 4.63 5.36 -3.87
C ILE A 50 5.97 4.78 -4.34
N LYS A 51 7.08 5.56 -4.23
CA LYS A 51 8.42 5.07 -4.60
C LYS A 51 8.82 3.83 -3.81
N VAL A 52 8.65 3.84 -2.50
CA VAL A 52 8.95 2.69 -1.62
C VAL A 52 8.09 1.50 -2.01
N ALA A 53 6.78 1.68 -2.14
CA ALA A 53 5.84 0.60 -2.39
C ALA A 53 5.94 -0.02 -3.80
N THR A 54 6.35 0.75 -4.81
CA THR A 54 6.53 0.24 -6.18
C THR A 54 7.99 -0.09 -6.52
N GLY A 55 8.94 0.38 -5.71
CA GLY A 55 10.38 0.36 -6.02
C GLY A 55 10.75 1.23 -7.22
N THR A 56 9.99 2.30 -7.51
CA THR A 56 10.32 3.18 -8.65
C THR A 56 11.27 4.29 -8.24
N GLN A 57 12.22 4.62 -9.11
CA GLN A 57 13.08 5.80 -8.99
C GLN A 57 12.53 7.02 -9.73
N THR A 58 11.46 6.85 -10.49
CA THR A 58 10.85 7.96 -11.24
C THR A 58 10.34 9.01 -10.26
N LYS A 59 10.61 10.29 -10.56
CA LYS A 59 10.03 11.38 -9.78
C LYS A 59 8.51 11.37 -9.97
N VAL A 60 7.82 11.21 -8.86
CA VAL A 60 6.37 11.24 -8.76
C VAL A 60 5.98 12.59 -8.17
N GLN A 61 4.99 13.21 -8.78
CA GLN A 61 4.30 14.39 -8.25
C GLN A 61 2.81 14.05 -8.14
N LEU A 62 2.08 14.82 -7.35
CA LEU A 62 0.63 14.67 -7.21
C LEU A 62 -0.08 15.88 -7.80
N MET A 63 -1.25 15.61 -8.35
CA MET A 63 -2.20 16.62 -8.80
C MET A 63 -3.55 16.28 -8.18
N SER A 64 -4.29 17.29 -7.72
CA SER A 64 -5.67 17.07 -7.29
C SER A 64 -6.51 16.61 -8.49
N ALA A 65 -7.31 15.56 -8.31
CA ALA A 65 -8.28 15.15 -9.32
C ALA A 65 -9.54 16.05 -9.30
N THR A 66 -9.60 17.03 -8.40
CA THR A 66 -10.68 18.03 -8.37
C THR A 66 -10.44 19.14 -9.40
N GLY A 67 -11.54 19.67 -9.94
CA GLY A 67 -11.51 20.78 -10.90
C GLY A 67 -11.47 20.34 -12.37
N ASN A 68 -11.11 21.28 -13.25
CA ASN A 68 -11.26 21.12 -14.70
C ASN A 68 -10.06 20.43 -15.39
N HIS A 69 -9.04 19.98 -14.64
CA HIS A 69 -7.81 19.43 -15.23
C HIS A 69 -7.81 17.91 -15.35
N VAL A 70 -8.67 17.24 -14.58
CA VAL A 70 -8.80 15.79 -14.54
C VAL A 70 -10.24 15.43 -14.78
N LYS A 71 -10.48 14.50 -15.70
CA LYS A 71 -11.78 13.86 -15.89
C LYS A 71 -11.63 12.37 -15.64
N ILE A 72 -12.54 11.82 -14.84
CA ILE A 72 -12.68 10.37 -14.66
C ILE A 72 -13.83 9.93 -15.55
N HIS A 73 -13.53 9.17 -16.59
CA HIS A 73 -14.50 8.62 -17.52
C HIS A 73 -14.95 7.24 -17.05
N HIS A 74 -16.26 7.04 -17.04
CA HIS A 74 -16.87 5.74 -16.82
C HIS A 74 -16.88 4.98 -18.15
N MET A 75 -15.91 4.07 -18.34
CA MET A 75 -15.66 3.40 -19.62
C MET A 75 -16.42 2.09 -19.77
N GLY A 76 -16.92 1.55 -18.66
CA GLY A 76 -17.56 0.25 -18.60
C GLY A 76 -17.96 -0.10 -17.17
N ILE A 77 -18.63 -1.22 -16.99
CA ILE A 77 -19.05 -1.70 -15.67
C ILE A 77 -17.80 -1.92 -14.80
N LEU A 78 -17.71 -1.14 -13.73
CA LEU A 78 -16.61 -1.04 -12.78
C LEU A 78 -15.27 -0.67 -13.44
N GLN A 79 -15.28 0.00 -14.59
CA GLN A 79 -14.08 0.38 -15.33
C GLN A 79 -14.01 1.89 -15.50
N TYR A 80 -12.94 2.48 -14.98
CA TYR A 80 -12.74 3.92 -15.05
C TYR A 80 -11.41 4.27 -15.72
N GLN A 81 -11.42 5.36 -16.48
CA GLN A 81 -10.24 5.90 -17.13
C GLN A 81 -10.04 7.35 -16.75
N LEU A 82 -8.81 7.67 -16.37
CA LEU A 82 -8.42 9.03 -16.05
C LEU A 82 -7.90 9.73 -17.30
N GLN A 83 -8.49 10.88 -17.62
CA GLN A 83 -8.03 11.78 -18.65
C GLN A 83 -7.50 13.06 -18.00
N ILE A 84 -6.18 13.24 -18.05
CA ILE A 84 -5.56 14.53 -17.74
C ILE A 84 -5.76 15.42 -18.97
N LEU A 85 -6.52 16.50 -18.81
CA LEU A 85 -6.72 17.46 -19.90
C LEU A 85 -5.41 18.20 -20.14
N LYS A 86 -5.03 18.35 -21.42
CA LYS A 86 -3.81 19.06 -21.78
C LYS A 86 -3.87 20.47 -21.19
N PRO A 87 -2.83 20.90 -20.44
CA PRO A 87 -2.77 22.27 -19.96
C PRO A 87 -2.85 23.21 -21.16
N GLN A 88 -3.66 24.26 -21.06
CA GLN A 88 -3.54 25.37 -22.00
C GLN A 88 -2.15 26.02 -21.78
N PRO A 89 -1.52 26.59 -22.82
CA PRO A 89 -0.20 27.21 -22.68
C PRO A 89 -0.10 28.24 -21.55
N SER A 90 -1.23 28.85 -21.18
CA SER A 90 -1.37 29.85 -20.12
C SER A 90 -1.71 29.30 -18.73
N SER A 91 -1.97 28.00 -18.57
CA SER A 91 -2.37 27.39 -17.29
C SER A 91 -1.59 26.10 -17.06
N PRO A 92 -0.51 26.11 -16.26
CA PRO A 92 0.21 24.89 -15.91
C PRO A 92 -0.72 23.91 -15.18
N LEU A 93 -0.36 22.63 -15.20
CA LEU A 93 -1.08 21.64 -14.40
C LEU A 93 -1.00 22.04 -12.92
N PRO A 94 -2.09 21.92 -12.15
CA PRO A 94 -2.11 22.26 -10.73
C PRO A 94 -1.42 21.16 -9.91
N ILE A 95 -0.10 21.07 -10.08
CA ILE A 95 0.76 20.19 -9.30
C ILE A 95 0.75 20.68 -7.85
N ILE A 96 0.56 19.74 -6.93
CA ILE A 96 0.57 19.98 -5.50
C ILE A 96 2.02 20.15 -5.06
N GLU A 97 2.28 21.19 -4.27
CA GLU A 97 3.61 21.45 -3.76
C GLU A 97 4.03 20.40 -2.73
N ASP A 98 5.32 20.05 -2.71
CA ASP A 98 5.85 18.94 -1.90
C ASP A 98 5.54 19.05 -0.40
N HIS A 99 5.41 20.27 0.12
CA HIS A 99 5.16 20.56 1.54
C HIS A 99 3.67 20.72 1.87
N GLU A 100 2.79 20.73 0.87
CA GLU A 100 1.36 20.88 1.06
C GLU A 100 0.77 19.61 1.71
N LEU A 101 -0.13 19.82 2.67
CA LEU A 101 -0.84 18.73 3.33
C LEU A 101 -1.95 18.20 2.42
N LEU A 102 -1.98 16.90 2.21
CA LEU A 102 -3.09 16.29 1.50
C LEU A 102 -4.33 16.22 2.40
N LEU A 103 -5.44 16.66 1.84
CA LEU A 103 -6.77 16.57 2.44
C LEU A 103 -7.46 15.29 1.93
N PRO A 104 -8.60 14.88 2.52
CA PRO A 104 -9.44 13.86 1.92
C PRO A 104 -9.81 14.20 0.46
N GLY A 105 -9.70 13.23 -0.43
CA GLY A 105 -10.03 13.42 -1.86
C GLY A 105 -9.27 12.50 -2.82
N ASP A 106 -9.48 12.76 -4.11
CA ASP A 106 -8.85 12.05 -5.20
C ASP A 106 -7.63 12.80 -5.72
N TYR A 107 -6.54 12.08 -5.93
CA TYR A 107 -5.27 12.60 -6.43
C TYR A 107 -4.73 11.75 -7.56
N VAL A 108 -3.99 12.35 -8.49
CA VAL A 108 -3.41 11.68 -9.65
C VAL A 108 -1.89 11.76 -9.58
N CYS A 109 -1.23 10.62 -9.78
CA CYS A 109 0.21 10.61 -9.97
C CYS A 109 0.58 11.25 -11.32
N VAL A 110 1.56 12.15 -11.30
CA VAL A 110 2.20 12.70 -12.50
C VAL A 110 3.67 12.31 -12.44
N PHE A 111 4.20 11.76 -13.53
CA PHE A 111 5.59 11.31 -13.62
C PHE A 111 6.39 12.24 -14.52
N GLU A 112 7.57 12.64 -14.07
CA GLU A 112 8.52 13.34 -14.93
C GLU A 112 9.22 12.31 -15.86
N GLY A 113 9.15 12.54 -17.18
CA GLY A 113 9.86 11.72 -18.17
C GLY A 113 9.12 11.56 -19.50
N ALA A 114 9.80 10.99 -20.50
CA ALA A 114 9.18 10.68 -21.79
C ALA A 114 8.00 9.72 -21.59
N ALA A 115 6.88 9.98 -22.29
CA ALA A 115 5.55 9.37 -22.11
C ALA A 115 5.46 7.82 -22.14
N GLY A 116 6.57 7.11 -22.35
CA GLY A 116 6.65 5.65 -22.48
C GLY A 116 7.18 4.88 -21.25
N THR A 117 7.92 5.50 -20.32
CA THR A 117 8.46 4.79 -19.13
C THR A 117 7.55 4.98 -17.94
N ARG A 118 6.33 4.41 -18.00
CA ARG A 118 5.44 4.39 -16.83
C ARG A 118 5.91 3.30 -15.88
N PRO A 119 6.09 3.58 -14.58
CA PRO A 119 6.47 2.53 -13.64
C PRO A 119 5.38 1.45 -13.62
N HIS A 120 5.79 0.20 -13.64
CA HIS A 120 4.86 -0.91 -13.47
C HIS A 120 4.61 -1.12 -11.98
N VAL A 121 3.38 -0.86 -11.52
CA VAL A 121 2.98 -1.20 -10.15
C VAL A 121 2.77 -2.70 -10.09
N THR A 122 3.69 -3.41 -9.46
CA THR A 122 3.59 -4.86 -9.30
C THR A 122 2.95 -5.14 -7.96
N TYR A 123 1.67 -5.52 -7.94
CA TYR A 123 1.00 -5.93 -6.72
C TYR A 123 1.51 -7.32 -6.31
N ASN A 124 2.32 -7.39 -5.25
CA ASN A 124 2.64 -8.69 -4.68
C ASN A 124 1.42 -9.25 -3.94
N ARG A 125 0.84 -10.36 -4.43
CA ARG A 125 -0.29 -11.01 -3.76
C ARG A 125 0.04 -11.50 -2.34
N ALA A 126 1.30 -11.84 -2.06
CA ALA A 126 1.73 -12.32 -0.75
C ALA A 126 1.61 -11.25 0.35
N SER A 127 1.52 -9.98 -0.03
CA SER A 127 1.55 -8.85 0.89
C SER A 127 0.14 -8.31 1.22
N ARG A 128 -0.88 -9.15 1.06
CA ARG A 128 -2.27 -8.87 1.49
C ARG A 128 -2.57 -9.28 2.93
N VAL A 129 -1.60 -9.89 3.61
CA VAL A 129 -1.73 -10.34 5.00
C VAL A 129 -0.64 -9.68 5.85
N SER A 130 -0.93 -9.49 7.15
CA SER A 130 0.04 -8.93 8.09
C SER A 130 1.30 -9.77 8.17
N LEU A 131 2.42 -9.21 8.64
CA LEU A 131 3.65 -9.98 8.86
C LEU A 131 3.42 -11.12 9.86
N ALA A 132 2.61 -10.90 10.90
CA ALA A 132 2.20 -11.96 11.82
C ALA A 132 1.51 -13.13 11.07
N SER A 133 0.56 -12.81 10.20
CA SER A 133 -0.17 -13.81 9.41
C SER A 133 0.69 -14.47 8.33
N ALA A 134 1.54 -13.71 7.64
CA ALA A 134 2.50 -14.20 6.66
C ALA A 134 3.49 -15.15 7.32
N ARG A 135 4.07 -14.75 8.46
CA ARG A 135 4.95 -15.58 9.28
C ARG A 135 4.26 -16.91 9.57
N GLN A 136 3.03 -16.91 10.11
CA GLN A 136 2.32 -18.15 10.40
C GLN A 136 2.11 -19.02 9.14
N PHE A 137 1.68 -18.45 8.01
CA PHE A 137 1.44 -19.19 6.78
C PHE A 137 2.73 -19.82 6.22
N TYR A 138 3.80 -19.05 6.04
CA TYR A 138 5.04 -19.53 5.44
C TYR A 138 5.78 -20.51 6.34
N LEU A 139 5.70 -20.34 7.66
CA LEU A 139 6.33 -21.26 8.61
C LEU A 139 5.70 -22.66 8.59
N THR A 140 4.43 -22.81 8.23
CA THR A 140 3.85 -24.15 8.05
C THR A 140 4.43 -24.90 6.84
N ARG A 141 5.07 -24.19 5.90
CA ARG A 141 5.59 -24.75 4.65
C ARG A 141 7.11 -24.94 4.61
N LEU A 142 7.86 -24.31 5.51
CA LEU A 142 9.32 -24.40 5.53
C LEU A 142 9.78 -25.46 6.54
N SER A 143 10.78 -26.26 6.15
CA SER A 143 11.40 -27.28 7.01
C SER A 143 12.37 -26.70 8.05
N VAL A 144 12.84 -25.48 7.82
CA VAL A 144 13.77 -24.77 8.72
C VAL A 144 12.98 -23.92 9.69
N ASP A 145 13.28 -24.04 10.99
CA ASP A 145 12.64 -23.29 12.06
C ASP A 145 13.11 -21.82 12.08
N CYS A 146 12.76 -21.05 11.05
CA CYS A 146 13.02 -19.61 10.96
C CYS A 146 12.27 -18.81 12.05
N ARG A 147 11.57 -19.46 12.98
CA ARG A 147 10.91 -18.82 14.14
C ARG A 147 11.90 -18.38 15.19
N LYS A 148 13.01 -19.09 15.35
CA LYS A 148 13.95 -18.85 16.44
C LYS A 148 15.04 -17.92 15.98
N ILE A 149 15.20 -16.81 16.69
CA ILE A 149 16.37 -15.95 16.55
C ILE A 149 17.53 -16.71 17.20
N PRO A 150 18.65 -16.94 16.48
CA PRO A 150 19.86 -17.50 17.07
C PRO A 150 20.26 -16.70 18.32
N VAL A 151 20.59 -17.41 19.41
CA VAL A 151 20.93 -16.79 20.71
C VAL A 151 22.15 -15.86 20.56
N GLU A 152 23.06 -16.21 19.66
CA GLU A 152 24.26 -15.45 19.34
C GLU A 152 23.91 -14.06 18.77
N LEU A 153 22.86 -13.96 17.95
CA LEU A 153 22.42 -12.68 17.41
C LEU A 153 21.76 -11.80 18.47
N ILE A 154 21.00 -12.41 19.39
CA ILE A 154 20.44 -11.68 20.54
C ILE A 154 21.58 -11.13 21.40
N GLN A 155 22.59 -11.94 21.71
CA GLN A 155 23.76 -11.51 22.48
C GLN A 155 24.54 -10.39 21.78
N GLN A 156 24.71 -10.47 20.45
CA GLN A 156 25.33 -9.41 19.65
C GLN A 156 24.50 -8.11 19.65
N LYS A 157 23.16 -8.22 19.63
CA LYS A 157 22.28 -7.05 19.74
C LYS A 157 22.34 -6.42 21.14
N ASP A 158 22.39 -7.25 22.17
CA ASP A 158 22.46 -6.81 23.56
C ASP A 158 23.81 -6.14 23.87
N SER A 159 24.91 -6.58 23.26
CA SER A 159 26.24 -5.98 23.45
C SER A 159 26.38 -4.60 22.81
N THR A 160 25.74 -4.36 21.66
CA THR A 160 25.75 -3.05 20.96
C THR A 160 24.91 -1.99 21.68
N THR A 161 24.01 -2.39 22.58
CA THR A 161 23.12 -1.48 23.33
C THR A 161 23.66 -1.15 24.74
N ASN A 162 24.98 -1.31 24.97
CA ASN A 162 25.62 -1.19 26.28
C ASN A 162 24.91 -2.03 27.37
N GLY A 163 24.32 -3.17 26.99
CA GLY A 163 23.62 -4.08 27.90
C GLY A 163 22.25 -3.60 28.40
N SER A 164 21.79 -2.42 28.00
CA SER A 164 20.50 -1.89 28.46
C SER A 164 19.38 -2.22 27.47
N LYS A 165 18.61 -3.29 27.75
CA LYS A 165 17.38 -3.60 27.01
C LYS A 165 16.33 -2.50 27.24
N ARG A 166 16.21 -1.60 26.28
CA ARG A 166 15.19 -0.54 26.26
C ARG A 166 14.34 -0.68 25.03
N CYS A 167 13.04 -0.44 25.18
CA CYS A 167 12.13 -0.34 24.05
C CYS A 167 12.54 0.86 23.18
N ILE A 168 12.81 0.61 21.90
CA ILE A 168 13.21 1.65 20.93
C ILE A 168 12.18 2.77 20.78
N LEU A 169 10.88 2.49 21.00
CA LEU A 169 9.80 3.45 20.84
C LEU A 169 9.56 4.33 22.08
N THR A 170 9.80 3.79 23.28
CA THR A 170 9.38 4.43 24.54
C THR A 170 10.53 4.72 25.49
N GLY A 171 11.71 4.15 25.25
CA GLY A 171 12.87 4.23 26.15
C GLY A 171 12.73 3.42 27.43
N THR A 172 11.58 2.80 27.70
CA THR A 172 11.35 2.02 28.93
C THR A 172 12.22 0.78 28.98
N SER A 173 12.72 0.45 30.16
CA SER A 173 13.61 -0.70 30.42
C SER A 173 12.96 -1.79 31.27
N GLU A 174 11.62 -1.79 31.41
CA GLU A 174 10.91 -2.77 32.22
C GLU A 174 11.08 -4.18 31.64
N PRO A 175 11.82 -5.10 32.30
CA PRO A 175 12.29 -6.32 31.64
C PRO A 175 11.17 -7.31 31.30
N ALA A 176 10.06 -7.30 32.05
CA ALA A 176 8.99 -8.29 31.90
C ALA A 176 8.26 -8.19 30.55
N ASP A 177 8.25 -7.01 29.94
CA ASP A 177 7.45 -6.72 28.74
C ASP A 177 8.30 -6.40 27.51
N ILE A 178 9.63 -6.50 27.58
CA ILE A 178 10.51 -6.20 26.44
C ILE A 178 10.90 -7.48 25.70
N VAL A 179 10.71 -7.46 24.38
CA VAL A 179 11.11 -8.54 23.48
C VAL A 179 12.20 -8.07 22.51
N THR A 180 13.10 -8.98 22.15
CA THR A 180 14.05 -8.80 21.04
C THR A 180 13.60 -9.68 19.89
N GLU A 181 13.15 -9.08 18.81
CA GLU A 181 12.49 -9.78 17.71
C GLU A 181 12.96 -9.26 16.33
N TRP A 182 12.58 -9.93 15.24
CA TRP A 182 12.90 -9.49 13.88
C TRP A 182 12.13 -8.22 13.49
N ILE A 183 12.80 -7.25 12.85
CA ILE A 183 12.13 -6.13 12.17
C ILE A 183 11.38 -6.67 10.95
N PHE A 184 12.10 -7.39 10.08
CA PHE A 184 11.52 -8.07 8.93
C PHE A 184 11.90 -9.56 8.95
N PRO A 185 10.94 -10.50 9.01
CA PRO A 185 11.24 -11.92 9.13
C PRO A 185 12.10 -12.43 7.97
N PRO A 186 13.27 -13.07 8.21
CA PRO A 186 14.14 -13.59 7.15
C PRO A 186 13.45 -14.56 6.19
N ALA A 187 12.48 -15.33 6.69
CA ALA A 187 11.69 -16.25 5.87
C ALA A 187 10.89 -15.55 4.76
N LEU A 188 10.60 -14.25 4.89
CA LEU A 188 9.83 -13.47 3.93
C LEU A 188 10.70 -12.66 2.96
N SER A 189 12.04 -12.72 3.07
CA SER A 189 12.94 -11.90 2.21
C SER A 189 12.74 -12.14 0.72
N HIS A 190 12.39 -13.37 0.34
CA HIS A 190 12.11 -13.75 -1.05
C HIS A 190 10.80 -13.14 -1.62
N GLN A 191 9.96 -12.54 -0.77
CA GLN A 191 8.74 -11.83 -1.17
C GLN A 191 8.99 -10.35 -1.46
N ILE A 192 10.16 -9.83 -1.13
CA ILE A 192 10.53 -8.46 -1.48
C ILE A 192 10.78 -8.39 -3.01
N PRO A 193 10.08 -7.49 -3.74
CA PRO A 193 10.30 -7.32 -5.16
C PRO A 193 11.69 -6.78 -5.42
N ARG A 194 12.28 -7.11 -6.56
CA ARG A 194 13.67 -6.72 -6.86
C ARG A 194 13.87 -5.23 -7.04
N THR A 195 12.82 -4.54 -7.49
CA THR A 195 12.77 -3.08 -7.59
C THR A 195 12.91 -2.42 -6.21
N ALA A 196 12.70 -3.15 -5.11
CA ALA A 196 12.92 -2.64 -3.76
C ALA A 196 14.42 -2.36 -3.47
N ALA A 197 15.35 -2.99 -4.20
CA ALA A 197 16.77 -2.68 -4.09
C ALA A 197 17.05 -1.21 -4.43
N ASP A 198 16.27 -0.63 -5.35
CA ASP A 198 16.45 0.75 -5.78
C ASP A 198 16.09 1.75 -4.66
N VAL A 199 15.23 1.34 -3.72
CA VAL A 199 14.93 2.10 -2.50
C VAL A 199 15.77 1.63 -1.31
N GLY A 200 16.84 0.86 -1.52
CA GLY A 200 17.76 0.44 -0.46
C GLY A 200 17.20 -0.62 0.49
N ILE A 201 16.25 -1.45 0.04
CA ILE A 201 15.84 -2.66 0.75
C ILE A 201 16.74 -3.82 0.30
N PRO A 202 17.29 -4.65 1.20
CA PRO A 202 18.14 -5.77 0.80
C PRO A 202 17.34 -6.79 -0.04
N VAL A 203 17.86 -7.17 -1.21
CA VAL A 203 17.21 -8.15 -2.09
C VAL A 203 18.15 -9.34 -2.34
N PRO A 204 17.72 -10.57 -2.08
CA PRO A 204 18.52 -11.76 -2.34
C PRO A 204 19.00 -11.88 -3.79
N ALA A 205 20.26 -12.28 -3.98
CA ALA A 205 20.79 -12.57 -5.30
C ALA A 205 20.01 -13.69 -6.04
N LYS A 206 19.86 -13.55 -7.37
CA LYS A 206 19.04 -14.38 -8.29
C LYS A 206 19.11 -15.90 -8.09
N LYS A 207 20.24 -16.43 -7.63
CA LYS A 207 20.55 -17.87 -7.68
C LYS A 207 20.52 -18.58 -6.33
N GLN A 208 20.22 -17.89 -5.24
CA GLN A 208 20.41 -18.46 -3.91
C GLN A 208 19.26 -18.08 -2.97
N ARG A 209 18.17 -18.86 -3.03
CA ARG A 209 17.07 -18.74 -2.06
C ARG A 209 17.57 -18.91 -0.62
N ASP A 210 18.60 -19.73 -0.43
CA ASP A 210 19.17 -19.99 0.89
C ASP A 210 20.07 -18.82 1.39
N LEU A 211 20.79 -18.12 0.50
CA LEU A 211 21.60 -16.96 0.91
C LEU A 211 20.79 -15.69 1.16
N GLY A 212 19.60 -15.57 0.57
CA GLY A 212 18.66 -14.50 0.92
C GLY A 212 18.19 -14.51 2.36
N GLN A 213 18.27 -15.66 3.05
CA GLN A 213 18.01 -15.73 4.48
C GLN A 213 19.19 -15.19 5.28
N LEU A 214 20.43 -15.40 4.83
CA LEU A 214 21.63 -14.95 5.53
C LEU A 214 21.74 -13.43 5.57
N GLU A 215 21.37 -12.73 4.50
CA GLU A 215 21.37 -11.25 4.46
C GLU A 215 20.40 -10.62 5.47
N TYR A 216 19.31 -11.34 5.80
CA TYR A 216 18.32 -10.90 6.78
C TYR A 216 18.58 -11.45 8.18
N THR A 217 19.51 -12.39 8.35
CA THR A 217 19.82 -13.03 9.64
C THR A 217 20.98 -12.29 10.30
N THR A 218 20.76 -11.01 10.64
CA THR A 218 21.78 -10.11 11.20
C THR A 218 21.28 -9.41 12.47
N PRO A 219 22.16 -8.96 13.38
CA PRO A 219 21.75 -8.19 14.56
C PRO A 219 21.04 -6.87 14.20
N SER A 220 21.39 -6.29 13.06
CA SER A 220 20.79 -5.05 12.56
C SER A 220 19.33 -5.23 12.12
N ASN A 221 18.89 -6.46 11.84
CA ASN A 221 17.47 -6.80 11.61
C ASN A 221 16.72 -7.15 12.92
N LEU A 222 17.33 -6.95 14.09
CA LEU A 222 16.67 -7.15 15.38
C LEU A 222 16.22 -5.82 15.99
N ILE A 223 15.04 -5.82 16.58
CA ILE A 223 14.43 -4.70 17.29
C ILE A 223 14.10 -5.08 18.72
N VAL A 224 14.40 -4.16 19.65
CA VAL A 224 14.06 -4.29 21.07
C VAL A 224 12.85 -3.40 21.32
N MET A 225 11.71 -3.99 21.67
CA MET A 225 10.44 -3.27 21.76
C MET A 225 9.58 -3.87 22.88
N ARG A 226 8.66 -3.08 23.44
CA ARG A 226 7.62 -3.63 24.32
C ARG A 226 6.75 -4.61 23.53
N LYS A 227 6.36 -5.72 24.17
CA LYS A 227 5.67 -6.85 23.54
C LYS A 227 4.40 -6.42 22.83
N GLU A 228 3.55 -5.64 23.48
CA GLU A 228 2.28 -5.18 22.92
C GLU A 228 2.45 -4.20 21.76
N LEU A 229 3.51 -3.38 21.77
CA LEU A 229 3.86 -2.54 20.61
C LEU A 229 4.43 -3.39 19.46
N TYR A 230 5.20 -4.43 19.77
CA TYR A 230 5.73 -5.33 18.76
C TYR A 230 4.64 -6.16 18.08
N GLU A 231 3.61 -6.57 18.82
CA GLU A 231 2.41 -7.22 18.25
C GLU A 231 1.72 -6.30 17.23
N LEU A 232 1.50 -5.03 17.58
CA LEU A 232 0.95 -4.03 16.66
C LEU A 232 1.86 -3.77 15.44
N PHE A 233 3.17 -3.80 15.64
CA PHE A 233 4.17 -3.66 14.56
C PHE A 233 4.06 -4.84 13.57
N GLN A 234 4.05 -6.09 14.07
CA GLN A 234 3.88 -7.30 13.26
C GLN A 234 2.51 -7.40 12.59
N ASP A 235 1.48 -6.81 13.18
CA ASP A 235 0.16 -6.68 12.55
C ASP A 235 0.09 -5.57 11.50
N ASN A 236 1.20 -4.87 11.27
CA ASN A 236 1.29 -3.72 10.38
C ASN A 236 0.29 -2.61 10.74
N ALA A 237 -0.07 -2.49 12.02
CA ALA A 237 -0.97 -1.44 12.51
C ALA A 237 -0.27 -0.06 12.52
N PHE A 238 1.05 -0.04 12.61
CA PHE A 238 1.91 1.12 12.40
C PHE A 238 3.24 0.72 11.74
N SER A 239 3.99 1.69 11.25
CA SER A 239 5.37 1.48 10.80
C SER A 239 6.18 2.77 10.91
N ILE A 240 7.51 2.64 10.76
CA ILE A 240 8.47 3.74 10.82
C ILE A 240 8.92 4.08 9.39
N ASP A 241 8.75 5.33 8.99
CA ASP A 241 9.28 5.87 7.73
C ASP A 241 10.66 6.49 7.98
N VAL A 242 11.70 5.75 7.63
CA VAL A 242 13.10 6.17 7.81
C VAL A 242 13.49 7.33 6.89
N ASP A 243 12.77 7.52 5.79
CA ASP A 243 13.03 8.55 4.79
C ASP A 243 12.31 9.87 5.15
N ASP A 244 11.33 9.81 6.08
CA ASP A 244 10.66 10.96 6.69
C ASP A 244 11.10 11.15 8.14
N GLY A 245 12.42 11.16 8.37
CA GLY A 245 13.01 11.43 9.68
C GLY A 245 12.64 10.41 10.76
N PHE A 246 12.37 9.15 10.42
CA PHE A 246 11.91 8.11 11.35
C PHE A 246 10.54 8.42 11.98
N LYS A 247 9.66 9.08 11.22
CA LYS A 247 8.27 9.33 11.63
C LYS A 247 7.50 8.01 11.75
N VAL A 248 6.64 7.93 12.76
CA VAL A 248 5.80 6.77 13.04
C VAL A 248 4.40 7.00 12.49
N TYR A 249 4.05 6.24 11.46
CA TYR A 249 2.74 6.29 10.80
C TYR A 249 1.81 5.20 11.32
N ARG A 250 0.55 5.56 11.56
CA ARG A 250 -0.49 4.67 12.09
C ARG A 250 -1.49 4.38 10.98
N PHE A 251 -1.88 3.12 10.83
CA PHE A 251 -2.79 2.68 9.76
C PHE A 251 -4.07 2.04 10.30
N ASN A 252 -4.17 1.85 11.63
CA ASN A 252 -5.32 1.25 12.29
C ASN A 252 -5.59 1.96 13.63
N GLN A 253 -6.85 1.95 14.07
CA GLN A 253 -7.31 2.52 15.34
C GLN A 253 -6.58 1.93 16.54
N SER A 254 -6.20 0.65 16.49
CA SER A 254 -5.41 0.00 17.56
C SER A 254 -4.08 0.72 17.80
N ALA A 255 -3.38 1.14 16.74
CA ALA A 255 -2.14 1.90 16.85
C ALA A 255 -2.36 3.37 17.25
N VAL A 256 -3.51 3.96 16.88
CA VAL A 256 -3.91 5.29 17.38
C VAL A 256 -4.13 5.28 18.88
N ASN A 257 -4.73 4.20 19.41
CA ASN A 257 -5.01 4.05 20.83
C ASN A 257 -3.83 3.49 21.64
N ALA A 258 -2.72 3.12 20.98
CA ALA A 258 -1.58 2.50 21.63
C ALA A 258 -0.84 3.51 22.52
N ALA A 259 -0.90 3.28 23.84
CA ALA A 259 -0.21 4.11 24.81
C ALA A 259 1.31 4.06 24.60
N GLY A 260 1.95 5.23 24.59
CA GLY A 260 3.40 5.34 24.45
C GLY A 260 3.94 5.19 23.03
N LEU A 261 3.10 4.97 22.01
CA LEU A 261 3.58 4.98 20.62
C LEU A 261 3.94 6.43 20.22
N PRO A 262 5.23 6.77 19.99
CA PRO A 262 5.63 8.14 19.71
C PRO A 262 5.19 8.58 18.30
N LYS A 263 5.30 9.86 18.00
CA LYS A 263 5.10 10.37 16.63
C LYS A 263 6.33 10.16 15.74
N GLN A 264 7.50 10.05 16.35
CA GLN A 264 8.80 9.96 15.69
C GLN A 264 9.78 9.24 16.61
N LEU A 265 10.73 8.49 16.06
CA LEU A 265 11.81 7.90 16.85
C LEU A 265 12.90 8.92 17.16
N GLU A 266 13.46 8.82 18.36
CA GLU A 266 14.63 9.57 18.78
C GLU A 266 15.92 8.73 18.61
N GLY A 267 17.09 9.36 18.65
CA GLY A 267 18.37 8.64 18.63
C GLY A 267 18.75 8.03 17.27
N VAL A 268 18.37 8.70 16.18
CA VAL A 268 18.53 8.27 14.78
C VAL A 268 19.92 7.69 14.44
N ASP A 269 21.00 8.24 15.01
CA ASP A 269 22.35 7.77 14.71
C ASP A 269 22.58 6.30 15.08
N GLN A 270 21.89 5.80 16.12
CA GLN A 270 21.98 4.41 16.57
C GLN A 270 21.15 3.45 15.71
N LEU A 271 20.29 4.00 14.83
CA LEU A 271 19.34 3.24 14.02
C LEU A 271 19.81 3.03 12.58
N LYS A 272 20.97 3.61 12.20
CA LYS A 272 21.48 3.57 10.81
C LYS A 272 21.57 2.16 10.24
N GLU A 273 21.99 1.18 11.04
CA GLU A 273 22.09 -0.20 10.58
C GLU A 273 20.73 -0.89 10.42
N MET A 274 19.71 -0.43 11.15
CA MET A 274 18.34 -0.96 11.09
C MET A 274 17.56 -0.41 9.89
N VAL A 275 18.02 0.68 9.27
CA VAL A 275 17.33 1.40 8.18
C VAL A 275 16.85 0.48 7.06
N PRO A 276 17.67 -0.41 6.48
CA PRO A 276 17.23 -1.25 5.36
C PRO A 276 16.07 -2.17 5.75
N PHE A 277 16.06 -2.67 6.99
CA PHE A 277 15.04 -3.57 7.50
C PHE A 277 13.77 -2.85 7.94
N LEU A 278 13.91 -1.65 8.52
CA LEU A 278 12.77 -0.76 8.79
C LEU A 278 12.07 -0.38 7.48
N ARG A 279 12.85 -0.09 6.42
CA ARG A 279 12.29 0.17 5.10
C ARG A 279 11.62 -1.07 4.49
N ALA A 280 12.16 -2.27 4.70
CA ALA A 280 11.52 -3.52 4.29
C ALA A 280 10.16 -3.73 4.99
N HIS A 281 10.12 -3.51 6.31
CA HIS A 281 8.88 -3.52 7.09
C HIS A 281 7.89 -2.47 6.60
N PHE A 282 8.37 -1.26 6.30
CA PHE A 282 7.53 -0.18 5.83
C PHE A 282 6.94 -0.46 4.45
N HIS A 283 7.75 -0.95 3.50
CA HIS A 283 7.29 -1.45 2.21
C HIS A 283 6.15 -2.48 2.39
N TRP A 284 6.34 -3.46 3.28
CA TRP A 284 5.31 -4.46 3.56
C TRP A 284 4.04 -3.83 4.14
N THR A 285 4.19 -2.90 5.08
CA THR A 285 3.06 -2.18 5.68
C THR A 285 2.28 -1.38 4.64
N LEU A 286 2.96 -0.65 3.75
CA LEU A 286 2.32 0.10 2.67
C LEU A 286 1.57 -0.82 1.71
N SER A 287 2.10 -2.02 1.44
CA SER A 287 1.41 -2.96 0.56
C SER A 287 0.06 -3.47 1.13
N ILE A 288 -0.09 -3.47 2.46
CA ILE A 288 -1.32 -3.90 3.16
C ILE A 288 -2.28 -2.74 3.39
N ASN A 289 -1.76 -1.57 3.76
CA ASN A 289 -2.56 -0.46 4.29
C ASN A 289 -2.66 0.75 3.35
N PHE A 290 -1.84 0.80 2.31
CA PHE A 290 -1.79 1.91 1.36
C PHE A 290 -2.12 1.44 -0.07
N LEU A 291 -1.43 0.44 -0.61
CA LEU A 291 -1.66 -0.02 -1.98
C LEU A 291 -3.03 -0.69 -2.21
N GLY A 292 -3.55 -0.59 -3.42
CA GLY A 292 -4.86 -1.13 -3.83
C GLY A 292 -6.01 -0.16 -3.58
N GLY A 293 -7.23 -0.69 -3.60
CA GLY A 293 -8.45 0.11 -3.48
C GLY A 293 -9.21 0.29 -4.80
N ALA A 294 -8.62 -0.06 -5.94
CA ALA A 294 -9.34 -0.14 -7.21
C ALA A 294 -10.38 -1.28 -7.19
N ILE A 295 -11.61 -0.93 -7.52
CA ILE A 295 -12.73 -1.88 -7.59
C ILE A 295 -12.52 -2.92 -8.70
N GLU A 296 -11.78 -2.57 -9.75
CA GLU A 296 -11.36 -3.44 -10.84
C GLU A 296 -10.57 -4.67 -10.37
N ASN A 297 -9.93 -4.58 -9.20
CA ASN A 297 -9.14 -5.70 -8.66
C ASN A 297 -10.00 -6.74 -7.93
N GLU A 298 -11.28 -6.45 -7.67
CA GLU A 298 -12.21 -7.32 -6.95
C GLU A 298 -13.08 -8.14 -7.90
N PHE A 299 -13.31 -7.63 -9.11
CA PHE A 299 -14.11 -8.27 -10.14
C PHE A 299 -13.22 -8.54 -11.35
N ASP A 300 -12.91 -9.82 -11.59
CA ASP A 300 -12.18 -10.17 -12.80
C ASP A 300 -13.04 -9.95 -14.06
N MET A 301 -12.37 -9.85 -15.21
CA MET A 301 -13.03 -9.60 -16.49
C MET A 301 -14.08 -10.66 -16.86
N ASN A 302 -13.92 -11.90 -16.40
CA ASN A 302 -14.88 -12.97 -16.65
C ASN A 302 -16.15 -12.77 -15.84
N THR A 303 -16.02 -12.36 -14.58
CA THR A 303 -17.13 -12.03 -13.69
C THR A 303 -17.95 -10.87 -14.27
N ILE A 304 -17.27 -9.81 -14.73
CA ILE A 304 -17.93 -8.67 -15.38
C ILE A 304 -18.62 -9.12 -16.68
N ARG A 305 -17.97 -9.94 -17.50
CA ARG A 305 -18.57 -10.47 -18.74
C ARG A 305 -19.81 -11.33 -18.46
N GLN A 306 -19.73 -12.26 -17.52
CA GLN A 306 -20.86 -13.11 -17.12
C GLN A 306 -22.03 -12.27 -16.58
N PHE A 307 -21.72 -11.23 -15.80
CA PHE A 307 -22.74 -10.28 -15.36
C PHE A 307 -23.41 -9.61 -16.57
N ARG A 308 -22.64 -9.09 -17.53
CA ARG A 308 -23.20 -8.45 -18.74
C ARG A 308 -24.07 -9.40 -19.55
N GLU A 309 -23.61 -10.62 -19.78
CA GLU A 309 -24.36 -11.65 -20.50
C GLU A 309 -25.70 -11.94 -19.80
N ARG A 310 -25.68 -12.13 -18.48
CA ARG A 310 -26.90 -12.37 -17.70
C ARG A 310 -27.86 -11.18 -17.71
N MET A 311 -27.34 -9.96 -17.67
CA MET A 311 -28.18 -8.75 -17.62
C MET A 311 -28.63 -8.25 -19.01
N GLY A 312 -28.20 -8.89 -20.09
CA GLY A 312 -28.48 -8.46 -21.46
C GLY A 312 -27.68 -7.23 -21.92
N LEU A 313 -26.52 -6.97 -21.32
CA LEU A 313 -25.68 -5.78 -21.56
C LEU A 313 -24.55 -6.01 -22.58
N ASN A 314 -24.71 -6.97 -23.48
CA ASN A 314 -23.67 -7.37 -24.43
C ASN A 314 -23.58 -6.46 -25.67
N GLY A 315 -24.52 -5.53 -25.84
CA GLY A 315 -24.61 -4.68 -27.03
C GLY A 315 -25.24 -5.37 -28.25
N ASP A 316 -25.72 -6.60 -28.09
CA ASP A 316 -26.54 -7.28 -29.08
C ASP A 316 -27.94 -6.62 -29.10
N PRO A 317 -28.39 -6.05 -30.24
CA PRO A 317 -29.70 -5.42 -30.33
C PRO A 317 -30.86 -6.39 -30.05
N ASP A 318 -30.64 -7.70 -30.20
CA ASP A 318 -31.66 -8.73 -29.97
C ASP A 318 -31.65 -9.27 -28.53
N SER A 319 -30.70 -8.84 -27.68
CA SER A 319 -30.65 -9.26 -26.29
C SER A 319 -31.66 -8.49 -25.44
N GLU A 320 -32.60 -9.22 -24.84
CA GLU A 320 -33.51 -8.64 -23.85
C GLU A 320 -32.73 -8.27 -22.57
N LEU A 321 -32.96 -7.06 -22.04
CA LEU A 321 -32.44 -6.66 -20.74
C LEU A 321 -33.12 -7.49 -19.64
N ALA A 322 -32.36 -7.86 -18.62
CA ALA A 322 -32.94 -8.48 -17.44
C ALA A 322 -34.00 -7.57 -16.81
N ALA A 323 -35.09 -8.19 -16.32
CA ALA A 323 -36.20 -7.47 -15.71
C ALA A 323 -35.74 -6.51 -14.59
N PRO A 324 -36.36 -5.35 -14.40
CA PRO A 324 -35.95 -4.38 -13.37
C PRO A 324 -35.88 -4.95 -11.95
N GLU A 325 -36.66 -6.00 -11.67
CA GLU A 325 -36.71 -6.70 -10.38
C GLU A 325 -35.61 -7.76 -10.21
N ASP A 326 -34.79 -8.02 -11.23
CA ASP A 326 -33.66 -8.95 -11.13
C ASP A 326 -32.66 -8.47 -10.06
N GLN A 327 -32.32 -9.33 -9.10
CA GLN A 327 -31.41 -9.01 -7.99
C GLN A 327 -30.02 -8.56 -8.45
N GLY A 328 -29.61 -8.90 -9.68
CA GLY A 328 -28.38 -8.41 -10.29
C GLY A 328 -28.32 -6.88 -10.34
N TRP A 329 -29.46 -6.20 -10.47
CA TRP A 329 -29.56 -4.75 -10.50
C TRP A 329 -29.29 -4.05 -9.16
N ASP A 330 -29.42 -4.77 -8.05
CA ASP A 330 -29.13 -4.27 -6.70
C ASP A 330 -27.67 -4.51 -6.29
N SER A 331 -26.97 -5.38 -7.02
CA SER A 331 -25.54 -5.60 -6.83
C SER A 331 -24.72 -4.36 -7.18
N LEU A 332 -23.46 -4.30 -6.71
CA LEU A 332 -22.56 -3.19 -7.05
C LEU A 332 -22.36 -3.04 -8.57
N MET A 333 -22.23 -4.14 -9.31
CA MET A 333 -22.15 -4.13 -10.77
C MET A 333 -23.43 -3.61 -11.41
N GLY A 334 -24.61 -3.94 -10.85
CA GLY A 334 -25.90 -3.46 -11.34
C GLY A 334 -26.12 -1.97 -11.11
N GLN A 335 -25.76 -1.47 -9.93
CA GLN A 335 -25.81 -0.04 -9.62
C GLN A 335 -24.88 0.76 -10.54
N ASP A 336 -23.67 0.26 -10.78
CA ASP A 336 -22.74 0.89 -11.70
C ASP A 336 -23.20 0.83 -13.16
N ALA A 337 -23.76 -0.31 -13.59
CA ALA A 337 -24.32 -0.46 -14.93
C ALA A 337 -25.50 0.49 -15.17
N LYS A 338 -26.40 0.67 -14.18
CA LYS A 338 -27.49 1.66 -14.25
C LYS A 338 -26.96 3.07 -14.49
N LYS A 339 -25.95 3.47 -13.72
CA LYS A 339 -25.29 4.76 -13.89
C LYS A 339 -24.68 4.92 -15.29
N LEU A 340 -23.97 3.90 -15.77
CA LEU A 340 -23.39 3.91 -17.11
C LEU A 340 -24.45 4.03 -18.23
N MET A 341 -25.63 3.41 -18.02
CA MET A 341 -26.76 3.53 -18.94
C MET A 341 -27.37 4.93 -18.94
N GLU A 342 -27.54 5.54 -17.76
CA GLU A 342 -28.03 6.92 -17.60
C GLU A 342 -27.10 7.95 -18.25
N GLU A 343 -25.79 7.72 -18.20
CA GLU A 343 -24.78 8.55 -18.84
C GLU A 343 -24.73 8.37 -20.38
N GLY A 344 -25.43 7.37 -20.92
CA GLY A 344 -25.44 7.06 -22.35
C GLY A 344 -24.15 6.42 -22.89
N ALA A 345 -23.15 6.22 -22.03
CA ALA A 345 -21.83 5.70 -22.38
C ALA A 345 -21.82 4.18 -22.68
N TRP A 346 -22.89 3.46 -22.34
CA TRP A 346 -22.95 2.00 -22.49
C TRP A 346 -22.86 1.50 -23.95
N LYS A 347 -23.17 2.36 -24.93
CA LYS A 347 -23.12 2.02 -26.36
C LYS A 347 -21.71 2.08 -26.95
N ASP A 348 -20.80 2.78 -26.29
CA ASP A 348 -19.42 3.00 -26.74
C ASP A 348 -18.41 2.06 -26.07
N ILE A 349 -18.89 1.04 -25.33
CA ILE A 349 -18.04 0.02 -24.69
C ILE A 349 -17.47 -0.93 -25.77
N VAL A 350 -16.42 -0.49 -26.45
CA VAL A 350 -15.62 -1.32 -27.36
C VAL A 350 -14.54 -2.03 -26.55
N TYR A 351 -14.50 -3.37 -26.63
CA TYR A 351 -13.46 -4.20 -26.00
C TYR A 351 -12.21 -4.34 -26.87
#